data_AF-A0A8H9IZY5-F1
#
_entry.id   AF-A0A8H9IZY5-F1
#
_cell.length_a   1.000
_cell.length_b   1.000
_cell.length_c   1.000
_cell.angle_alpha   90.00
_cell.angle_beta   90.00
_cell.angle_gamma   90.00
#
_symmetry.space_group_name_H-M   'P 1'
#
loop_
_entity.id
_entity.type
_entity.pdbx_description
1 polymer ?
#
loop_
_entity_poly.entity_id
_entity_poly.type
_entity_poly.pdbx_seq_one_letter_code
_entity_poly.pdbx_strand_id
1 'polypeptide(L)'
;MRTGAAEGHEGYFHEAAFYASDQELLDVVVPFLEEGVAAGEPVLVAFGPVNERLLGTAFDLAKVTVIPGDEQYLRPAVAIRRYRELFARCVADGAAQVRVVGDVPHPGAGQPWDWWARYESVVNRVFDDFPLWGLCPYDTRITPEHVLDDVVRTHPRLATVDGRHVHNDGYEVPARFLSPWREAPRPLPEAEPPVTDLRDPTAAEARRELRAALGPSGIGRDRTEDFVMAVSEAVTNAFVHGRPPLRVRIWSGPGRAVVTVTDGGAGPVDPFTGLVAAKETRSAGVGLWMAHQICRHVCMYADEEGFVVRLEC
;
A
#
# COMPACT_ATOMS: atom_id res chain seq x y z
N MET A 1 -21.69 15.35 15.10
CA MET A 1 -20.42 15.71 15.75
C MET A 1 -19.63 14.41 15.90
N ARG A 2 -18.30 14.44 15.79
CA ARG A 2 -17.46 13.23 15.95
C ARG A 2 -17.54 12.71 17.39
N THR A 3 -17.46 11.40 17.59
CA THR A 3 -17.52 10.76 18.92
C THR A 3 -16.20 10.12 19.31
N GLY A 4 -16.04 9.84 20.61
CA GLY A 4 -14.90 9.11 21.19
C GLY A 4 -13.58 9.88 21.12
N ALA A 5 -12.46 9.16 21.01
CA ALA A 5 -11.13 9.77 21.00
C ALA A 5 -10.88 10.70 19.80
N ALA A 6 -11.64 10.54 18.72
CA ALA A 6 -11.59 11.40 17.55
C ALA A 6 -12.47 12.68 17.67
N GLU A 7 -13.13 12.90 18.81
CA GLU A 7 -13.88 14.13 19.07
C GLU A 7 -13.00 15.38 18.91
N GLY A 8 -13.47 16.35 18.13
CA GLY A 8 -12.73 17.57 17.83
C GLY A 8 -11.56 17.42 16.85
N HIS A 9 -11.26 16.22 16.35
CA HIS A 9 -10.24 16.01 15.31
C HIS A 9 -10.80 16.30 13.91
N GLU A 10 -10.04 17.03 13.10
CA GLU A 10 -10.34 17.23 11.68
C GLU A 10 -9.53 16.25 10.83
N GLY A 11 -10.15 15.70 9.78
CA GLY A 11 -9.51 14.74 8.88
C GLY A 11 -9.32 13.34 9.49
N TYR A 12 -8.22 12.69 9.15
CA TYR A 12 -8.01 11.28 9.48
C TYR A 12 -7.41 11.10 10.88
N PHE A 13 -8.15 10.43 11.77
CA PHE A 13 -7.68 9.99 13.08
C PHE A 13 -7.17 8.55 12.96
N HIS A 14 -5.86 8.41 12.75
CA HIS A 14 -5.22 7.14 12.42
C HIS A 14 -4.48 6.56 13.63
N GLU A 15 -4.96 5.42 14.12
CA GLU A 15 -4.43 4.76 15.32
C GLU A 15 -3.91 3.37 15.02
N ALA A 16 -2.75 3.03 15.59
CA ALA A 16 -2.32 1.64 15.70
C ALA A 16 -2.64 1.08 17.08
N ALA A 17 -2.94 -0.22 17.14
CA ALA A 17 -3.01 -0.97 18.38
C ALA A 17 -2.08 -2.17 18.31
N PHE A 18 -1.37 -2.47 19.40
CA PHE A 18 -0.52 -3.66 19.50
C PHE A 18 -1.14 -4.63 20.49
N TYR A 19 -1.30 -5.89 20.06
CA TYR A 19 -1.88 -6.95 20.89
C TYR A 19 -1.00 -8.20 20.88
N ALA A 20 -1.06 -8.96 21.96
CA ALA A 20 -0.29 -10.19 22.18
C ALA A 20 -1.19 -11.42 22.39
N SER A 21 -2.52 -11.26 22.31
CA SER A 21 -3.47 -12.36 22.38
C SER A 21 -4.77 -12.07 21.64
N ASP A 22 -5.52 -13.13 21.33
CA ASP A 22 -6.84 -13.05 20.71
C ASP A 22 -7.81 -12.24 21.60
N GLN A 23 -7.69 -12.36 22.93
CA GLN A 23 -8.49 -11.58 23.87
C GLN A 23 -8.14 -10.09 23.80
N GLU A 24 -6.85 -9.73 23.76
CA GLU A 24 -6.43 -8.34 23.65
C GLU A 24 -6.88 -7.69 22.33
N LEU A 25 -6.93 -8.45 21.23
CA LEU A 25 -7.53 -7.98 19.98
C LEU A 25 -9.01 -7.62 20.19
N LEU A 26 -9.77 -8.52 20.83
CA LEU A 26 -11.19 -8.30 21.10
C LEU A 26 -11.42 -7.12 22.07
N ASP A 27 -10.59 -6.99 23.10
CA ASP A 27 -10.69 -5.92 24.10
C ASP A 27 -10.48 -4.53 23.47
N VAL A 28 -9.71 -4.43 22.39
CA VAL A 28 -9.50 -3.19 21.64
C VAL A 28 -10.59 -2.98 20.58
N VAL A 29 -10.93 -4.02 19.82
CA VAL A 29 -11.78 -3.89 18.63
C VAL A 29 -13.26 -3.85 18.98
N VAL A 30 -13.74 -4.69 19.91
CA VAL A 30 -15.17 -4.81 20.20
C VAL A 30 -15.75 -3.48 20.73
N PRO A 31 -15.13 -2.78 21.71
CA PRO A 31 -15.64 -1.47 22.15
C PRO A 31 -15.68 -0.45 21.02
N PHE A 32 -14.66 -0.43 20.17
CA PHE A 32 -14.60 0.46 19.01
C PHE A 32 -15.78 0.27 18.05
N LEU A 33 -16.21 -0.98 17.83
CA LEU A 33 -17.36 -1.32 17.00
C LEU A 33 -18.69 -0.98 17.69
N GLU A 34 -18.84 -1.36 18.96
CA GLU A 34 -20.06 -1.14 19.73
C GLU A 34 -20.38 0.35 19.88
N GLU A 35 -19.39 1.16 20.19
CA GLU A 35 -19.53 2.62 20.27
C GLU A 35 -19.91 3.24 18.93
N GLY A 36 -19.29 2.80 17.83
CA GLY A 36 -19.62 3.28 16.49
C GLY A 36 -21.06 2.99 16.11
N VAL A 37 -21.52 1.75 16.35
CA VAL A 37 -22.91 1.34 16.10
C VAL A 37 -23.87 2.11 17.01
N ALA A 38 -23.54 2.28 18.29
CA ALA A 38 -24.38 3.03 19.24
C ALA A 38 -24.49 4.51 18.86
N ALA A 39 -23.43 5.10 18.30
CA ALA A 39 -23.41 6.47 17.79
C ALA A 39 -24.10 6.63 16.42
N GLY A 40 -24.49 5.54 15.76
CA GLY A 40 -25.06 5.56 14.41
C GLY A 40 -24.04 5.91 13.33
N GLU A 41 -22.75 5.68 13.59
CA GLU A 41 -21.67 5.93 12.64
C GLU A 41 -21.52 4.74 11.68
N PRO A 42 -21.20 4.96 10.39
CA PRO A 42 -20.81 3.86 9.52
C PRO A 42 -19.53 3.18 10.03
N VAL A 43 -19.62 1.88 10.29
CA VAL A 43 -18.51 1.06 10.77
C VAL A 43 -18.14 0.03 9.70
N LEU A 44 -16.88 0.09 9.27
CA LEU A 44 -16.30 -0.80 8.26
C LEU A 44 -15.29 -1.74 8.93
N VAL A 45 -15.38 -3.03 8.62
CA VAL A 45 -14.52 -4.08 9.19
C VAL A 45 -13.79 -4.79 8.07
N ALA A 46 -12.46 -4.80 8.10
CA ALA A 46 -11.61 -5.29 7.02
C ALA A 46 -10.53 -6.23 7.57
N PHE A 47 -10.95 -7.40 8.07
CA PHE A 47 -10.06 -8.41 8.63
C PHE A 47 -9.80 -9.56 7.66
N GLY A 48 -8.64 -10.21 7.81
CA GLY A 48 -8.42 -11.53 7.24
C GLY A 48 -9.38 -12.59 7.82
N PRO A 49 -9.61 -13.73 7.13
CA PRO A 49 -10.62 -14.72 7.53
C PRO A 49 -10.47 -15.29 8.95
N VAL A 50 -9.25 -15.28 9.51
CA VAL A 50 -8.99 -15.76 10.88
C VAL A 50 -9.55 -14.77 11.90
N ASN A 51 -9.17 -13.50 11.80
CA ASN A 51 -9.59 -12.45 12.71
C ASN A 51 -11.07 -12.10 12.53
N GLU A 52 -11.61 -12.19 11.30
CA GLU A 52 -13.06 -12.04 11.06
C GLU A 52 -13.87 -13.12 11.81
N ARG A 53 -13.44 -14.39 11.75
CA ARG A 53 -14.11 -15.48 12.50
C ARG A 53 -14.00 -15.28 14.00
N LEU A 54 -12.84 -14.89 14.50
CA LEU A 54 -12.64 -14.60 15.92
C LEU A 54 -13.56 -13.46 16.38
N LEU A 55 -13.61 -12.36 15.63
CA LEU A 55 -14.48 -11.22 15.93
C LEU A 55 -15.96 -11.62 15.92
N GLY A 56 -16.38 -12.48 15.00
CA GLY A 56 -17.75 -13.02 14.95
C GLY A 56 -18.15 -13.86 16.16
N THR A 57 -17.21 -14.26 17.04
CA THR A 57 -17.55 -14.93 18.30
C THR A 57 -17.93 -13.96 19.42
N ALA A 58 -17.53 -12.70 19.31
CA ALA A 58 -17.71 -11.67 20.34
C ALA A 58 -18.62 -10.52 19.90
N PHE A 59 -18.82 -10.32 18.60
CA PHE A 59 -19.60 -9.22 18.05
C PHE A 59 -20.50 -9.67 16.88
N ASP A 60 -21.70 -9.10 16.81
CA ASP A 60 -22.64 -9.35 15.71
C ASP A 60 -22.26 -8.57 14.45
N LEU A 61 -21.51 -9.22 13.55
CA LEU A 61 -21.03 -8.64 12.30
C LEU A 61 -22.15 -8.18 11.34
N ALA A 62 -23.41 -8.59 11.55
CA ALA A 62 -24.53 -8.09 10.76
C ALA A 62 -24.83 -6.60 11.01
N LYS A 63 -24.29 -6.00 12.08
CA LYS A 63 -24.47 -4.59 12.43
C LYS A 63 -23.48 -3.65 11.74
N VAL A 64 -22.50 -4.19 11.01
CA VAL A 64 -21.40 -3.44 10.41
C VAL A 64 -21.20 -3.85 8.96
N THR A 65 -20.42 -3.07 8.20
CA THR A 65 -20.08 -3.43 6.82
C THR A 65 -18.77 -4.20 6.81
N VAL A 66 -18.83 -5.51 6.51
CA VAL A 66 -17.65 -6.34 6.34
C VAL A 66 -17.08 -6.18 4.92
N ILE A 67 -15.80 -5.88 4.85
CA ILE A 67 -15.01 -5.74 3.64
C ILE A 67 -14.16 -7.00 3.51
N PRO A 68 -14.35 -7.81 2.45
CA PRO A 68 -13.55 -9.01 2.23
C PRO A 68 -12.04 -8.70 2.21
N GLY A 69 -11.28 -9.36 3.08
CA GLY A 69 -9.86 -9.09 3.30
C GLY A 69 -8.91 -9.67 2.25
N ASP A 70 -9.33 -10.70 1.52
CA ASP A 70 -8.47 -11.45 0.60
C ASP A 70 -7.90 -10.65 -0.58
N GLU A 71 -8.69 -9.74 -1.18
CA GLU A 71 -8.24 -8.94 -2.32
C GLU A 71 -7.54 -7.62 -1.94
N GLN A 72 -7.88 -7.03 -0.79
CA GLN A 72 -7.31 -5.74 -0.37
C GLN A 72 -5.80 -5.82 -0.08
N TYR A 73 -5.31 -6.99 0.34
CA TYR A 73 -3.90 -7.17 0.71
C TYR A 73 -2.95 -7.35 -0.48
N LEU A 74 -3.51 -7.57 -1.67
CA LEU A 74 -2.72 -7.85 -2.88
C LEU A 74 -2.24 -6.58 -3.58
N ARG A 75 -3.01 -5.48 -3.49
CA ARG A 75 -2.75 -4.25 -4.25
C ARG A 75 -3.12 -2.99 -3.44
N PRO A 76 -2.19 -2.45 -2.64
CA PRO A 76 -2.48 -1.29 -1.78
C PRO A 76 -3.02 -0.06 -2.50
N ALA A 77 -2.56 0.22 -3.73
CA ALA A 77 -3.07 1.34 -4.51
C ALA A 77 -4.54 1.14 -4.96
N VAL A 78 -4.99 -0.10 -5.16
CA VAL A 78 -6.40 -0.44 -5.40
C VAL A 78 -7.21 -0.24 -4.12
N ALA A 79 -6.65 -0.66 -2.97
CA ALA A 79 -7.28 -0.49 -1.67
C ALA A 79 -7.53 1.01 -1.37
N ILE A 80 -6.53 1.88 -1.54
CA ILE A 80 -6.68 3.35 -1.36
C ILE A 80 -7.89 3.88 -2.14
N ARG A 81 -7.97 3.55 -3.43
CA ARG A 81 -9.06 4.03 -4.29
C ARG A 81 -10.42 3.53 -3.79
N ARG A 82 -10.54 2.23 -3.52
CA ARG A 82 -11.78 1.60 -3.05
C ARG A 82 -12.26 2.23 -1.73
N TYR A 83 -11.34 2.45 -0.79
CA TYR A 83 -11.64 3.09 0.49
C TYR A 83 -12.08 4.54 0.32
N ARG A 84 -11.40 5.34 -0.51
CA ARG A 84 -11.87 6.71 -0.82
C ARG A 84 -13.29 6.73 -1.37
N GLU A 85 -13.61 5.83 -2.30
CA GLU A 85 -14.96 5.75 -2.88
C GLU A 85 -16.00 5.35 -1.82
N LEU A 86 -15.66 4.47 -0.88
CA LEU A 86 -16.53 4.11 0.25
C LEU A 86 -16.74 5.28 1.21
N PHE A 87 -15.66 5.93 1.65
CA PHE A 87 -15.75 7.07 2.57
C PHE A 87 -16.53 8.24 1.96
N ALA A 88 -16.32 8.53 0.68
CA ALA A 88 -17.08 9.55 -0.04
C ALA A 88 -18.58 9.26 -0.06
N ARG A 89 -18.99 7.99 -0.21
CA ARG A 89 -20.40 7.60 -0.12
C ARG A 89 -20.96 7.81 1.29
N CYS A 90 -20.27 7.34 2.32
CA CYS A 90 -20.70 7.53 3.71
C CYS A 90 -20.89 9.02 4.05
N VAL A 91 -19.96 9.88 3.62
CA VAL A 91 -20.06 11.34 3.84
C VAL A 91 -21.21 11.94 3.04
N ALA A 92 -21.41 11.52 1.79
CA ALA A 92 -22.55 11.98 0.98
C ALA A 92 -23.90 11.59 1.60
N ASP A 93 -23.95 10.46 2.32
CA ASP A 93 -25.12 9.98 3.07
C ASP A 93 -25.28 10.68 4.45
N GLY A 94 -24.41 11.64 4.78
CA GLY A 94 -24.52 12.49 5.97
C GLY A 94 -23.71 12.04 7.18
N ALA A 95 -22.80 11.08 7.03
CA ALA A 95 -21.94 10.63 8.12
C ALA A 95 -21.02 11.76 8.61
N ALA A 96 -21.14 12.11 9.89
CA ALA A 96 -20.24 13.07 10.56
C ALA A 96 -18.93 12.43 11.04
N GLN A 97 -18.87 11.09 11.05
CA GLN A 97 -17.70 10.28 11.35
C GLN A 97 -17.88 8.91 10.67
N VAL A 98 -16.79 8.35 10.12
CA VAL A 98 -16.72 6.97 9.63
C VAL A 98 -15.67 6.23 10.45
N ARG A 99 -15.96 5.01 10.89
CA ARG A 99 -15.02 4.13 11.60
C ARG A 99 -14.57 3.02 10.68
N VAL A 100 -13.26 2.75 10.63
CA VAL A 100 -12.68 1.61 9.92
C VAL A 100 -11.73 0.88 10.84
N VAL A 101 -11.85 -0.44 10.90
CA VAL A 101 -10.88 -1.32 11.57
C VAL A 101 -10.48 -2.43 10.63
N GLY A 102 -9.18 -2.72 10.55
CA GLY A 102 -8.69 -3.81 9.72
C GLY A 102 -7.27 -4.20 10.07
N ASP A 103 -6.98 -5.49 10.04
CA ASP A 103 -5.61 -5.97 10.17
C ASP A 103 -4.82 -5.67 8.89
N VAL A 104 -3.52 -5.42 9.06
CA VAL A 104 -2.57 -5.19 7.98
C VAL A 104 -1.84 -6.52 7.74
N PRO A 105 -1.47 -6.88 6.50
CA PRO A 105 -1.00 -8.22 6.23
C PRO A 105 0.29 -8.53 6.99
N HIS A 106 0.22 -9.61 7.76
CA HIS A 106 1.35 -10.18 8.47
C HIS A 106 2.35 -10.81 7.48
N PRO A 107 3.63 -10.98 7.87
CA PRO A 107 4.61 -11.63 7.01
C PRO A 107 4.13 -13.01 6.54
N GLY A 108 4.16 -13.24 5.23
CA GLY A 108 3.67 -14.47 4.60
C GLY A 108 2.28 -14.34 3.94
N ALA A 109 1.58 -13.21 4.13
CA ALA A 109 0.37 -12.87 3.40
C ALA A 109 0.58 -11.60 2.56
N GLY A 110 0.17 -11.62 1.28
CA GLY A 110 0.17 -10.42 0.42
C GLY A 110 1.55 -9.92 -0.02
N GLN A 111 1.66 -8.60 -0.18
CA GLN A 111 2.87 -7.89 -0.64
C GLN A 111 3.93 -7.76 0.46
N PRO A 112 5.22 -7.54 0.10
CA PRO A 112 6.26 -7.22 1.08
C PRO A 112 5.90 -6.00 1.94
N TRP A 113 6.34 -6.02 3.21
CA TRP A 113 6.04 -4.96 4.18
C TRP A 113 6.43 -3.57 3.69
N ASP A 114 7.56 -3.43 2.99
CA ASP A 114 8.04 -2.12 2.51
C ASP A 114 6.97 -1.34 1.74
N TRP A 115 6.13 -2.06 0.99
CA TRP A 115 5.04 -1.44 0.24
C TRP A 115 3.85 -1.09 1.13
N TRP A 116 3.57 -1.91 2.15
CA TRP A 116 2.58 -1.62 3.19
C TRP A 116 2.98 -0.45 4.07
N ALA A 117 4.24 -0.34 4.49
CA ALA A 117 4.76 0.81 5.22
C ALA A 117 4.52 2.12 4.44
N ARG A 118 4.71 2.09 3.11
CA ARG A 118 4.37 3.24 2.25
C ARG A 118 2.87 3.51 2.23
N TYR A 119 2.02 2.49 2.14
CA TYR A 119 0.58 2.64 2.24
C TYR A 119 0.17 3.27 3.58
N GLU A 120 0.62 2.72 4.72
CA GLU A 120 0.32 3.20 6.07
C GLU A 120 0.71 4.67 6.25
N SER A 121 1.86 5.05 5.68
CA SER A 121 2.27 6.45 5.65
C SER A 121 1.33 7.31 4.79
N VAL A 122 1.06 6.92 3.55
CA VAL A 122 0.31 7.72 2.57
C VAL A 122 -1.17 7.90 2.95
N VAL A 123 -1.80 6.93 3.61
CA VAL A 123 -3.22 7.06 4.02
C VAL A 123 -3.47 8.24 4.96
N ASN A 124 -2.48 8.65 5.77
CA ASN A 124 -2.55 9.86 6.60
C ASN A 124 -2.80 11.14 5.78
N ARG A 125 -2.37 11.18 4.51
CA ARG A 125 -2.63 12.32 3.62
C ARG A 125 -3.83 12.06 2.71
N VAL A 126 -4.00 10.83 2.26
CA VAL A 126 -5.02 10.48 1.27
C VAL A 126 -6.40 10.34 1.88
N PHE A 127 -6.53 10.04 3.17
CA PHE A 127 -7.84 9.99 3.82
C PHE A 127 -8.16 11.23 4.66
N ASP A 128 -7.26 12.21 4.70
CA ASP A 128 -7.41 13.43 5.51
C ASP A 128 -8.57 14.33 5.06
N ASP A 129 -9.08 14.14 3.84
CA ASP A 129 -10.28 14.81 3.34
C ASP A 129 -11.58 14.30 4.00
N PHE A 130 -11.53 13.21 4.77
CA PHE A 130 -12.71 12.53 5.34
C PHE A 130 -12.70 12.59 6.87
N PRO A 131 -13.87 12.65 7.53
CA PRO A 131 -13.98 12.53 8.98
C PRO A 131 -13.82 11.07 9.41
N LEU A 132 -12.62 10.52 9.24
CA LEU A 132 -12.33 9.10 9.38
C LEU A 132 -11.63 8.81 10.71
N TRP A 133 -12.01 7.72 11.36
CA TRP A 133 -11.29 7.11 12.48
C TRP A 133 -10.88 5.70 12.07
N GLY A 134 -9.58 5.50 11.88
CA GLY A 134 -8.98 4.23 11.50
C GLY A 134 -8.23 3.60 12.67
N LEU A 135 -8.54 2.33 12.93
CA LEU A 135 -7.89 1.51 13.94
C LEU A 135 -7.20 0.33 13.26
N CYS A 136 -5.87 0.30 13.32
CA CYS A 136 -5.01 -0.70 12.70
C CYS A 136 -4.38 -1.58 13.79
N PRO A 137 -4.98 -2.74 14.14
CA PRO A 137 -4.42 -3.67 15.11
C PRO A 137 -3.29 -4.54 14.51
N TYR A 138 -2.20 -4.71 15.26
CA TYR A 138 -1.02 -5.51 14.91
C TYR A 138 -0.71 -6.57 15.96
N ASP A 139 -0.63 -7.83 15.52
CA ASP A 139 -0.31 -8.98 16.35
C ASP A 139 1.19 -9.09 16.62
N THR A 140 1.61 -8.79 17.84
CA THR A 140 3.02 -8.83 18.27
C THR A 140 3.61 -10.24 18.34
N ARG A 141 2.78 -11.30 18.30
CA ARG A 141 3.25 -12.70 18.28
C ARG A 141 3.87 -13.10 16.95
N ILE A 142 3.46 -12.45 15.86
CA ILE A 142 3.83 -12.82 14.48
C ILE A 142 4.41 -11.65 13.68
N THR A 143 4.23 -10.41 14.15
CA THR A 143 4.72 -9.21 13.46
C THR A 143 6.19 -8.95 13.83
N PRO A 144 7.11 -8.85 12.85
CA PRO A 144 8.52 -8.59 13.08
C PRO A 144 8.76 -7.22 13.69
N GLU A 145 9.84 -7.08 14.46
CA GLU A 145 10.21 -5.82 15.14
C GLU A 145 10.31 -4.62 14.18
N HIS A 146 10.99 -4.78 13.03
CA HIS A 146 11.11 -3.70 12.04
C HIS A 146 9.76 -3.23 11.46
N VAL A 147 8.76 -4.13 11.40
CA VAL A 147 7.40 -3.78 10.99
C VAL A 147 6.75 -2.94 12.08
N LEU A 148 6.85 -3.35 13.35
CA LEU A 148 6.31 -2.60 14.48
C LEU A 148 6.94 -1.20 14.59
N ASP A 149 8.23 -1.07 14.34
CA ASP A 149 8.93 0.21 14.30
C ASP A 149 8.35 1.15 13.23
N ASP A 150 8.10 0.63 12.03
CA ASP A 150 7.47 1.40 10.96
C ASP A 150 6.01 1.77 11.27
N VAL A 151 5.26 0.88 11.94
CA VAL A 151 3.89 1.16 12.40
C VAL A 151 3.89 2.36 13.35
N VAL A 152 4.79 2.38 14.34
CA VAL A 152 4.95 3.53 15.24
C VAL A 152 5.30 4.79 14.45
N ARG A 153 6.14 4.72 13.42
CA ARG A 153 6.52 5.89 12.62
C ARG A 153 5.42 6.37 11.67
N THR A 154 4.40 5.55 11.40
CA THR A 154 3.34 5.86 10.42
C THR A 154 1.99 6.23 11.05
N HIS A 155 1.78 5.95 12.35
CA HIS A 155 0.52 6.23 13.03
C HIS A 155 0.64 7.40 14.02
N PRO A 156 -0.08 8.52 13.82
CA PRO A 156 -0.07 9.68 14.74
C PRO A 156 -0.58 9.38 16.16
N ARG A 157 -1.30 8.28 16.33
CA ARG A 157 -1.97 7.90 17.57
C ARG A 157 -1.77 6.41 17.86
N LEU A 158 -1.85 6.05 19.13
CA LEU A 158 -1.86 4.65 19.58
C LEU A 158 -3.07 4.39 20.46
N ALA A 159 -3.78 3.30 20.18
CA ALA A 159 -4.79 2.72 21.05
C ALA A 159 -4.15 1.59 21.87
N THR A 160 -4.34 1.61 23.18
CA THR A 160 -3.77 0.62 24.10
C THR A 160 -4.84 -0.35 24.60
N VAL A 161 -4.43 -1.57 24.96
CA VAL A 161 -5.33 -2.64 25.44
C VAL A 161 -6.10 -2.28 26.72
N ASP A 162 -5.65 -1.27 27.47
CA ASP A 162 -6.36 -0.71 28.63
C ASP A 162 -7.37 0.40 28.27
N GLY A 163 -7.67 0.57 26.98
CA GLY A 163 -8.69 1.49 26.47
C GLY A 163 -8.24 2.96 26.36
N ARG A 164 -6.94 3.26 26.48
CA ARG A 164 -6.44 4.62 26.28
C ARG A 164 -6.11 4.88 24.80
N HIS A 165 -6.33 6.13 24.40
CA HIS A 165 -5.95 6.65 23.08
C HIS A 165 -4.93 7.77 23.29
N VAL A 166 -3.69 7.56 22.85
CA VAL A 166 -2.56 8.44 23.16
C VAL A 166 -1.96 9.06 21.90
N HIS A 167 -1.39 10.25 22.04
CA HIS A 167 -0.55 10.83 20.99
C HIS A 167 0.74 10.01 20.85
N ASN A 168 1.18 9.81 19.62
CA ASN A 168 2.41 9.10 19.31
C ASN A 168 3.53 10.08 18.92
N ASP A 169 4.50 10.30 19.80
CA ASP A 169 5.63 11.18 19.55
C ASP A 169 6.64 10.60 18.54
N GLY A 170 6.54 9.30 18.24
CA GLY A 170 7.37 8.63 17.22
C GLY A 170 6.87 8.80 15.79
N TYR A 171 5.69 9.41 15.59
CA TYR A 171 5.10 9.60 14.26
C TYR A 171 5.94 10.51 13.36
N GLU A 172 6.11 10.09 12.11
CA GLU A 172 6.73 10.85 11.04
C GLU A 172 5.71 11.18 9.95
N VAL A 173 5.63 12.46 9.58
CA VAL A 173 4.81 12.88 8.44
C VAL A 173 5.25 12.15 7.15
N PRO A 174 4.35 11.87 6.20
CA PRO A 174 4.69 10.98 5.09
C PRO A 174 5.84 11.47 4.22
N ALA A 175 6.01 12.78 4.07
CA ALA A 175 7.13 13.36 3.33
C ALA A 175 8.51 13.04 3.96
N ARG A 176 8.57 12.80 5.28
CA ARG A 176 9.78 12.43 6.01
C ARG A 176 9.98 10.91 5.99
N PHE A 177 8.92 10.15 6.31
CA PHE A 177 8.97 8.69 6.34
C PHE A 177 9.35 8.09 4.98
N LEU A 178 8.86 8.69 3.88
CA LEU A 178 9.10 8.22 2.52
C LEU A 178 10.36 8.80 1.87
N SER A 179 11.16 9.60 2.58
CA SER A 179 12.36 10.28 2.07
C SER A 179 13.60 9.39 2.12
N PRO A 180 14.64 9.67 1.31
CA PRO A 180 14.75 9.42 -0.13
C PRO A 180 14.92 7.94 -0.46
N TRP A 181 14.59 7.55 -1.70
CA TRP A 181 14.69 6.19 -2.28
C TRP A 181 15.99 5.40 -2.00
N ARG A 182 17.06 6.07 -1.55
CA ARG A 182 18.36 5.49 -1.16
C ARG A 182 18.29 4.58 0.06
N GLU A 183 17.36 4.84 0.97
CA GLU A 183 17.17 4.06 2.20
C GLU A 183 16.03 3.05 2.06
N ALA A 184 15.37 2.99 0.91
CA ALA A 184 14.35 2.00 0.63
C ALA A 184 14.98 0.59 0.63
N PRO A 185 14.34 -0.39 1.28
CA PRO A 185 14.80 -1.77 1.24
C PRO A 185 14.90 -2.26 -0.20
N ARG A 186 16.03 -2.89 -0.52
CA ARG A 186 16.34 -3.37 -1.86
C ARG A 186 15.97 -4.85 -1.94
N PRO A 187 15.14 -5.27 -2.91
CA PRO A 187 14.95 -6.69 -3.18
C PRO A 187 16.29 -7.36 -3.44
N LEU A 188 16.41 -8.63 -3.02
CA LEU A 188 17.58 -9.42 -3.36
C LEU A 188 17.73 -9.48 -4.89
N PRO A 189 18.96 -9.43 -5.42
CA PRO A 189 19.20 -9.64 -6.85
C PRO A 189 18.59 -10.97 -7.30
N GLU A 190 18.02 -10.98 -8.51
CA GLU A 190 17.57 -12.24 -9.12
C GLU A 190 18.79 -13.18 -9.24
N ALA A 191 18.62 -14.44 -8.84
CA ALA A 191 19.72 -15.39 -8.72
C ALA A 191 20.37 -15.74 -10.09
N GLU A 192 19.59 -15.66 -11.16
CA GLU A 192 20.04 -15.90 -12.53
C GLU A 192 20.32 -14.57 -13.26
N PRO A 193 21.21 -14.57 -14.27
CA PRO A 193 21.41 -13.39 -15.11
C PRO A 193 20.12 -13.05 -15.87
N PRO A 194 19.91 -11.76 -16.23
CA PRO A 194 18.76 -11.36 -17.02
C PRO A 194 18.81 -12.02 -18.40
N VAL A 195 17.64 -12.42 -18.91
CA VAL A 195 17.50 -12.93 -20.29
C VAL A 195 17.65 -11.81 -21.32
N THR A 196 17.43 -10.57 -20.91
CA THR A 196 17.66 -9.37 -21.72
C THR A 196 18.24 -8.26 -20.88
N ASP A 197 19.29 -7.59 -21.37
CA ASP A 197 19.91 -6.41 -20.76
C ASP A 197 20.11 -5.33 -21.84
N LEU A 198 19.29 -4.29 -21.79
CA LEU A 198 19.27 -3.20 -22.77
C LEU A 198 19.87 -1.93 -22.15
N ARG A 199 20.70 -1.24 -22.93
CA ARG A 199 21.24 0.09 -22.60
C ARG A 199 20.62 1.13 -23.50
N ASP A 200 20.12 2.18 -22.88
CA ASP A 200 19.42 3.31 -23.49
C ASP A 200 18.34 2.90 -24.52
N PRO A 201 17.47 1.90 -24.23
CA PRO A 201 16.46 1.47 -25.19
C PRO A 201 15.36 2.52 -25.35
N THR A 202 14.79 2.59 -26.55
CA THR A 202 13.48 3.21 -26.73
C THR A 202 12.39 2.38 -26.04
N ALA A 203 11.26 3.01 -25.69
CA ALA A 203 10.10 2.28 -25.17
C ALA A 203 9.61 1.20 -26.16
N ALA A 204 9.72 1.42 -27.46
CA ALA A 204 9.35 0.44 -28.48
C ALA A 204 10.24 -0.81 -28.46
N GLU A 205 11.55 -0.63 -28.30
CA GLU A 205 12.50 -1.74 -28.17
C GLU A 205 12.25 -2.52 -26.88
N ALA A 206 12.11 -1.83 -25.75
CA ALA A 206 11.81 -2.48 -24.47
C ALA A 206 10.53 -3.35 -24.55
N ARG A 207 9.45 -2.83 -25.16
CA ARG A 207 8.21 -3.59 -25.38
C ARG A 207 8.41 -4.82 -26.28
N ARG A 208 9.23 -4.72 -27.33
CA ARG A 208 9.49 -5.83 -28.25
C ARG A 208 10.23 -6.95 -27.53
N GLU A 209 11.33 -6.62 -26.86
CA GLU A 209 12.16 -7.60 -26.15
C GLU A 209 11.39 -8.24 -24.98
N LEU A 210 10.58 -7.46 -24.26
CA LEU A 210 9.73 -7.99 -23.20
C LEU A 210 8.71 -9.00 -23.73
N ARG A 211 8.03 -8.73 -24.85
CA ARG A 211 7.12 -9.72 -25.45
C ARG A 211 7.83 -10.99 -25.86
N ALA A 212 9.05 -10.88 -26.41
CA ALA A 212 9.86 -12.04 -26.75
C ALA A 212 10.25 -12.87 -25.52
N ALA A 213 10.66 -12.20 -24.43
CA ALA A 213 11.02 -12.84 -23.16
C ALA A 213 9.83 -13.52 -22.47
N LEU A 214 8.61 -12.97 -22.59
CA LEU A 214 7.40 -13.51 -21.99
C LEU A 214 6.77 -14.67 -22.78
N GLY A 215 7.07 -14.80 -24.07
CA GLY A 215 6.55 -15.88 -24.93
C GLY A 215 6.63 -17.28 -24.31
N PRO A 216 7.79 -17.74 -23.79
CA PRO A 216 7.93 -19.05 -23.16
C PRO A 216 7.47 -19.12 -21.70
N SER A 217 7.08 -18.02 -21.07
CA SER A 217 6.80 -17.96 -19.62
C SER A 217 5.50 -18.65 -19.21
N GLY A 218 4.56 -18.87 -20.14
CA GLY A 218 3.21 -19.35 -19.81
C GLY A 218 2.31 -18.28 -19.16
N ILE A 219 2.76 -17.01 -19.11
CA ILE A 219 1.90 -15.88 -18.71
C ILE A 219 0.86 -15.65 -19.82
N GLY A 220 -0.41 -15.53 -19.41
CA GLY A 220 -1.53 -15.32 -20.33
C GLY A 220 -1.41 -14.00 -21.13
N ARG A 221 -2.05 -13.95 -22.29
CA ARG A 221 -1.96 -12.82 -23.23
C ARG A 221 -2.37 -11.48 -22.60
N ASP A 222 -3.48 -11.45 -21.86
CA ASP A 222 -3.96 -10.19 -21.28
C ASP A 222 -2.99 -9.65 -20.24
N ARG A 223 -2.50 -10.52 -19.33
CA ARG A 223 -1.44 -10.19 -18.36
C ARG A 223 -0.14 -9.74 -19.02
N THR A 224 0.20 -10.32 -20.16
CA THR A 224 1.37 -9.93 -20.95
C THR A 224 1.24 -8.50 -21.46
N GLU A 225 0.11 -8.14 -22.07
CA GLU A 225 -0.09 -6.79 -22.61
C GLU A 225 -0.17 -5.73 -21.50
N ASP A 226 -0.83 -6.07 -20.40
CA ASP A 226 -0.90 -5.29 -19.17
C ASP A 226 0.50 -5.00 -18.60
N PHE A 227 1.35 -6.03 -18.49
CA PHE A 227 2.72 -5.86 -18.00
C PHE A 227 3.61 -5.09 -18.96
N VAL A 228 3.45 -5.31 -20.27
CA VAL A 228 4.16 -4.56 -21.32
C VAL A 228 3.81 -3.08 -21.28
N MET A 229 2.56 -2.74 -21.00
CA MET A 229 2.14 -1.35 -20.81
C MET A 229 2.82 -0.73 -19.58
N ALA A 230 2.79 -1.40 -18.42
CA ALA A 230 3.43 -0.91 -17.20
C ALA A 230 4.95 -0.68 -17.36
N VAL A 231 5.65 -1.61 -18.02
CA VAL A 231 7.09 -1.46 -18.32
C VAL A 231 7.33 -0.32 -19.32
N SER A 232 6.48 -0.17 -20.33
CA SER A 232 6.58 0.95 -21.29
C SER A 232 6.45 2.31 -20.61
N GLU A 233 5.56 2.43 -19.63
CA GLU A 233 5.40 3.65 -18.83
C GLU A 233 6.64 3.89 -17.96
N ALA A 234 7.18 2.87 -17.29
CA ALA A 234 8.40 3.00 -16.48
C ALA A 234 9.61 3.45 -17.34
N VAL A 235 9.79 2.86 -18.52
CA VAL A 235 10.84 3.25 -19.49
C VAL A 235 10.64 4.68 -19.98
N THR A 236 9.40 5.07 -20.28
CA THR A 236 9.08 6.44 -20.71
C THR A 236 9.37 7.45 -19.60
N ASN A 237 9.00 7.14 -18.36
CA ASN A 237 9.28 7.99 -17.21
C ASN A 237 10.78 8.15 -16.97
N ALA A 238 11.55 7.06 -17.06
CA ALA A 238 12.99 7.10 -16.92
C ALA A 238 13.65 7.95 -18.03
N PHE A 239 13.12 7.91 -19.25
CA PHE A 239 13.58 8.76 -20.36
C PHE A 239 13.20 10.24 -20.20
N VAL A 240 11.97 10.54 -19.78
CA VAL A 240 11.43 11.91 -19.71
C VAL A 240 11.86 12.64 -18.44
N HIS A 241 11.90 11.93 -17.31
CA HIS A 241 12.10 12.51 -15.98
C HIS A 241 13.40 12.06 -15.31
N GLY A 242 13.96 10.94 -15.73
CA GLY A 242 15.20 10.39 -15.20
C GLY A 242 16.45 11.05 -15.78
N ARG A 243 17.59 10.38 -15.60
CA ARG A 243 18.87 10.79 -16.23
C ARG A 243 19.56 9.60 -16.88
N PRO A 244 20.25 9.77 -18.02
CA PRO A 244 21.09 8.71 -18.57
C PRO A 244 22.24 8.30 -17.62
N PRO A 245 22.74 7.06 -17.73
CA PRO A 245 22.29 6.01 -18.65
C PRO A 245 20.98 5.36 -18.19
N LEU A 246 20.14 5.00 -19.15
CA LEU A 246 18.96 4.19 -18.95
C LEU A 246 19.32 2.71 -19.14
N ARG A 247 18.85 1.83 -18.26
CA ARG A 247 19.06 0.38 -18.38
C ARG A 247 17.76 -0.36 -18.13
N VAL A 248 17.47 -1.35 -18.97
CA VAL A 248 16.31 -2.24 -18.79
C VAL A 248 16.80 -3.67 -18.72
N ARG A 249 16.57 -4.34 -17.59
CA ARG A 249 16.90 -5.76 -17.42
C ARG A 249 15.63 -6.57 -17.20
N ILE A 250 15.53 -7.69 -17.90
CA ILE A 250 14.36 -8.56 -17.91
C ILE A 250 14.79 -9.95 -17.44
N TRP A 251 14.08 -10.49 -16.45
CA TRP A 251 14.14 -11.89 -16.03
C TRP A 251 12.77 -12.50 -16.28
N SER A 252 12.74 -13.71 -16.82
CA SER A 252 11.49 -14.44 -17.07
C SER A 252 11.66 -15.91 -16.76
N GLY A 253 10.65 -16.50 -16.14
CA GLY A 253 10.54 -17.92 -15.83
C GLY A 253 9.09 -18.39 -15.87
N PRO A 254 8.82 -19.65 -15.50
CA PRO A 254 7.47 -20.20 -15.52
C PRO A 254 6.50 -19.38 -14.66
N GLY A 255 5.52 -18.74 -15.29
CA GLY A 255 4.46 -17.97 -14.65
C GLY A 255 4.89 -16.66 -13.97
N ARG A 256 6.14 -16.22 -14.14
CA ARG A 256 6.71 -15.04 -13.46
C ARG A 256 7.63 -14.26 -14.39
N ALA A 257 7.58 -12.94 -14.31
CA ALA A 257 8.57 -12.08 -14.92
C ALA A 257 8.90 -10.88 -14.05
N VAL A 258 10.17 -10.47 -14.07
CA VAL A 258 10.68 -9.31 -13.33
C VAL A 258 11.38 -8.41 -14.32
N VAL A 259 11.07 -7.11 -14.26
CA VAL A 259 11.74 -6.08 -15.06
C VAL A 259 12.27 -5.01 -14.12
N THR A 260 13.53 -4.64 -14.29
CA THR A 260 14.09 -3.43 -13.67
C THR A 260 14.32 -2.39 -14.75
N VAL A 261 13.88 -1.17 -14.48
CA VAL A 261 14.17 0.04 -15.26
C VAL A 261 15.01 0.94 -14.36
N THR A 262 16.24 1.24 -14.78
CA THR A 262 17.20 2.01 -14.00
C THR A 262 17.63 3.26 -14.74
N ASP A 263 17.67 4.40 -14.06
CA ASP A 263 18.20 5.66 -14.57
C ASP A 263 19.11 6.36 -13.56
N GLY A 264 20.04 7.19 -14.01
CA GLY A 264 21.00 7.92 -13.17
C GLY A 264 20.42 9.09 -12.37
N GLY A 265 19.09 9.23 -12.30
CA GLY A 265 18.37 10.24 -11.55
C GLY A 265 18.30 9.93 -10.05
N ALA A 266 17.71 10.86 -9.30
CA ALA A 266 17.47 10.72 -7.86
C ALA A 266 16.09 10.10 -7.54
N GLY A 267 15.32 9.75 -8.56
CA GLY A 267 13.91 9.38 -8.45
C GLY A 267 12.97 10.59 -8.34
N PRO A 268 11.64 10.33 -8.25
CA PRO A 268 10.63 11.38 -8.11
C PRO A 268 10.84 12.21 -6.84
N VAL A 269 10.67 13.54 -6.95
CA VAL A 269 10.69 14.47 -5.81
C VAL A 269 9.47 14.27 -4.92
N ASP A 270 8.33 13.95 -5.53
CA ASP A 270 7.11 13.64 -4.82
C ASP A 270 7.12 12.15 -4.36
N PRO A 271 7.22 11.87 -3.06
CA PRO A 271 7.21 10.49 -2.55
C PRO A 271 5.88 9.77 -2.77
N PHE A 272 4.80 10.50 -3.09
CA PHE A 272 3.48 9.94 -3.41
C PHE A 272 3.35 9.47 -4.87
N THR A 273 4.38 9.69 -5.71
CA THR A 273 4.37 9.30 -7.13
C THR A 273 4.06 7.82 -7.27
N GLY A 274 3.00 7.49 -8.04
CA GLY A 274 2.56 6.12 -8.29
C GLY A 274 1.58 5.55 -7.25
N LEU A 275 1.47 6.15 -6.06
CA LEU A 275 0.54 5.68 -5.02
C LEU A 275 -0.86 6.29 -5.16
N VAL A 276 -0.93 7.54 -5.62
CA VAL A 276 -2.18 8.28 -5.84
C VAL A 276 -2.26 8.66 -7.31
N ALA A 277 -3.44 8.53 -7.91
CA ALA A 277 -3.67 9.01 -9.26
C ALA A 277 -3.37 10.51 -9.30
N ALA A 278 -2.42 10.92 -10.16
CA ALA A 278 -2.12 12.33 -10.32
C ALA A 278 -3.37 13.07 -10.83
N LYS A 279 -3.67 14.25 -10.27
CA LYS A 279 -4.81 15.08 -10.69
C LYS A 279 -4.68 15.56 -12.14
N GLU A 280 -3.47 15.58 -12.69
CA GLU A 280 -3.18 15.96 -14.07
C GLU A 280 -2.66 14.78 -14.89
N THR A 281 -3.37 14.46 -15.98
CA THR A 281 -3.13 13.33 -16.88
C THR A 281 -1.82 13.40 -17.67
N ARG A 282 -1.10 14.54 -17.62
CA ARG A 282 0.19 14.75 -18.33
C ARG A 282 1.42 14.62 -17.44
N SER A 283 1.25 14.25 -16.17
CA SER A 283 2.37 14.07 -15.23
C SER A 283 2.81 12.61 -15.15
N ALA A 284 4.09 12.37 -14.82
CA ALA A 284 4.73 11.06 -14.65
C ALA A 284 3.95 10.06 -13.76
N GLY A 285 3.01 10.57 -12.95
CA GLY A 285 2.30 9.82 -11.92
C GLY A 285 1.20 8.88 -12.43
N VAL A 286 0.59 9.13 -13.60
CA VAL A 286 -0.51 8.26 -14.09
C VAL A 286 0.01 6.90 -14.55
N GLY A 287 1.11 6.86 -15.31
CA GLY A 287 1.72 5.61 -15.79
C GLY A 287 2.20 4.72 -14.64
N LEU A 288 2.91 5.30 -13.67
CA LEU A 288 3.32 4.59 -12.45
C LEU A 288 2.12 4.15 -11.61
N TRP A 289 1.10 4.99 -11.47
CA TRP A 289 -0.12 4.61 -10.76
C TRP A 289 -0.82 3.41 -11.42
N MET A 290 -0.92 3.38 -12.74
CA MET A 290 -1.45 2.22 -13.49
C MET A 290 -0.58 0.97 -13.28
N ALA A 291 0.74 1.11 -13.29
CA ALA A 291 1.65 -0.01 -13.00
C ALA A 291 1.34 -0.65 -11.63
N HIS A 292 1.07 0.18 -10.60
CA HIS A 292 0.64 -0.32 -9.28
C HIS A 292 -0.75 -0.97 -9.26
N GLN A 293 -1.63 -0.69 -10.23
CA GLN A 293 -2.92 -1.36 -10.34
C GLN A 293 -2.82 -2.73 -11.03
N ILE A 294 -1.82 -2.91 -11.90
CA ILE A 294 -1.76 -4.01 -12.87
C ILE A 294 -0.71 -5.05 -12.49
N CYS A 295 0.49 -4.61 -12.13
CA CYS A 295 1.58 -5.50 -11.80
C CYS A 295 1.31 -6.23 -10.48
N ARG A 296 1.87 -7.43 -10.37
CA ARG A 296 1.86 -8.20 -9.12
C ARG A 296 2.61 -7.45 -8.05
N HIS A 297 3.75 -6.86 -8.35
CA HIS A 297 4.53 -6.05 -7.40
C HIS A 297 5.29 -4.95 -8.15
N VAL A 298 5.35 -3.76 -7.56
CA VAL A 298 6.15 -2.65 -8.06
C VAL A 298 6.86 -2.04 -6.87
N CYS A 299 8.18 -1.93 -6.95
CA CYS A 299 9.00 -1.28 -5.94
C CYS A 299 9.93 -0.27 -6.58
N MET A 300 10.28 0.75 -5.81
CA MET A 300 11.10 1.88 -6.22
C MET A 300 12.17 2.10 -5.16
N TYR A 301 13.42 2.16 -5.59
CA TYR A 301 14.57 2.32 -4.71
C TYR A 301 15.73 2.95 -5.48
N ALA A 302 16.75 3.42 -4.78
CA ALA A 302 18.00 3.82 -5.39
C ALA A 302 19.11 2.84 -5.01
N ASP A 303 19.95 2.48 -5.98
CA ASP A 303 21.13 1.65 -5.80
C ASP A 303 22.40 2.37 -6.32
N GLU A 304 23.48 1.62 -6.50
CA GLU A 304 24.75 2.16 -7.00
C GLU A 304 24.69 2.57 -8.48
N GLU A 305 23.76 2.00 -9.26
CA GLU A 305 23.56 2.32 -10.68
C GLU A 305 22.59 3.49 -10.89
N GLY A 306 21.70 3.75 -9.92
CA GLY A 306 20.82 4.92 -9.94
C GLY A 306 19.46 4.67 -9.28
N PHE A 307 18.44 5.38 -9.74
CA PHE A 307 17.05 5.12 -9.36
C PHE A 307 16.51 3.92 -10.15
N VAL A 308 15.85 2.99 -9.46
CA VAL A 308 15.33 1.75 -10.01
C VAL A 308 13.82 1.67 -9.77
N VAL A 309 13.09 1.38 -10.84
CA VAL A 309 11.71 0.87 -10.78
C VAL A 309 11.76 -0.62 -11.12
N ARG A 310 11.41 -1.47 -10.17
CA ARG A 310 11.31 -2.92 -10.37
C ARG A 310 9.84 -3.32 -10.40
N LEU A 311 9.43 -3.95 -11.51
CA LEU A 311 8.07 -4.43 -11.75
C LEU A 311 8.07 -5.96 -11.85
N GLU A 312 7.02 -6.59 -11.33
CA GLU A 312 6.83 -8.03 -11.34
C GLU A 312 5.43 -8.40 -11.84
N CYS A 313 5.36 -9.41 -12.70
CA CYS A 313 4.13 -10.01 -13.22
C CYS A 313 3.94 -11.42 -12.66
#